data_AF-A0A0R2L9Q6-F1
#
_entry.id   AF-A0A0R2L9Q6-F1
#
_cell.length_a   1.000
_cell.length_b   1.000
_cell.length_c   1.000
_cell.angle_alpha   90.00
_cell.angle_beta   90.00
_cell.angle_gamma   90.00
#
_symmetry.space_group_name_H-M   'P 1'
#
loop_
_entity.id
_entity.type
_entity.pdbx_description
1 polymer ?
#
loop_
_entity_poly.entity_id
_entity_poly.type
_entity_poly.pdbx_seq_one_letter_code
_entity_poly.pdbx_strand_id
1 'polypeptide(L)' 'MDKALKDTLGFLIAGLGLLIFGIWARQLATGAFGTVLLLIGLYNLWNRRHQG' A
#
# COMPACT_ATOMS: atom_id res chain seq x y z
N MET A 1 -3.36 17.08 9.01
CA MET A 1 -2.78 15.75 8.72
C MET A 1 -1.70 15.95 7.68
N ASP A 2 -0.44 15.72 8.04
CA ASP A 2 0.69 15.87 7.13
C ASP A 2 0.48 15.15 5.81
N LYS A 3 0.82 15.81 4.71
CA LYS A 3 0.68 15.33 3.32
C LYS A 3 1.12 13.87 3.15
N ALA A 4 2.24 13.49 3.75
CA ALA A 4 2.73 12.12 3.66
C ALA A 4 1.97 11.08 4.51
N LEU A 5 1.13 11.46 5.47
CA LEU A 5 0.19 10.53 6.14
C LEU A 5 -0.93 10.17 5.18
N LYS A 6 -1.41 11.17 4.43
CA LYS A 6 -2.46 11.03 3.42
C LYS A 6 -1.97 10.18 2.24
N ASP A 7 -0.73 10.39 1.80
CA ASP A 7 -0.10 9.55 0.78
C ASP A 7 0.09 8.10 1.27
N THR A 8 0.55 7.92 2.50
CA THR A 8 0.71 6.59 3.12
C THR A 8 -0.61 5.82 3.18
N LEU A 9 -1.68 6.49 3.62
CA LEU A 9 -3.03 5.92 3.62
C LEU A 9 -3.54 5.64 2.20
N GLY A 10 -3.22 6.51 1.24
CA GLY A 10 -3.53 6.30 -0.17
C GLY A 10 -2.89 5.04 -0.75
N PHE A 11 -1.60 4.81 -0.47
CA PHE A 11 -0.88 3.60 -0.89
C PHE A 11 -1.42 2.33 -0.22
N LEU A 12 -1.78 2.40 1.07
CA LEU A 12 -2.38 1.28 1.79
C LEU A 12 -3.75 0.88 1.22
N ILE A 13 -4.61 1.87 0.93
CA ILE A 13 -5.94 1.63 0.36
C ILE A 13 -5.82 1.09 -1.07
N ALA A 14 -4.94 1.68 -1.90
CA ALA A 14 -4.70 1.22 -3.26
C ALA A 14 -4.11 -0.20 -3.30
N GLY A 15 -3.17 -0.51 -2.40
CA GLY A 15 -2.57 -1.84 -2.29
C GLY A 15 -3.58 -2.92 -1.87
N LEU A 16 -4.44 -2.63 -0.88
CA LEU A 16 -5.53 -3.52 -0.48
C LEU A 16 -6.55 -3.73 -1.61
N GLY A 17 -6.92 -2.66 -2.32
CA GLY A 17 -7.84 -2.75 -3.46
C GLY A 17 -7.29 -3.64 -4.58
N LEU A 18 -6.03 -3.48 -4.94
CA LEU A 18 -5.36 -4.31 -5.96
C LEU A 18 -5.18 -5.76 -5.55
N LEU A 19 -4.97 -6.02 -4.26
CA LEU A 19 -4.94 -7.38 -3.73
C LEU A 19 -6.28 -8.08 -3.83
N ILE A 20 -7.35 -7.42 -3.38
CA ILE A 20 -8.72 -7.96 -3.46
C ILE A 20 -9.10 -8.18 -4.93
N PHE A 21 -8.80 -7.22 -5.79
CA PHE A 21 -9.05 -7.34 -7.23
C PHE A 21 -8.22 -8.45 -7.88
N GLY A 22 -6.95 -8.60 -7.52
CA GLY A 22 -6.08 -9.66 -8.05
C GLY A 22 -6.55 -11.06 -7.66
N ILE A 23 -7.03 -11.24 -6.42
CA ILE A 23 -7.62 -12.49 -5.94
C ILE A 23 -8.92 -12.79 -6.71
N TRP A 24 -9.78 -11.78 -6.87
CA TRP A 24 -11.06 -11.92 -7.58
C TRP A 24 -10.86 -12.23 -9.08
N ALA A 25 -9.92 -11.54 -9.74
CA ALA A 25 -9.59 -11.71 -11.14
C ALA A 25 -8.66 -12.92 -11.42
N ARG A 26 -8.23 -13.65 -10.38
CA ARG A 26 -7.20 -14.72 -10.45
C ARG A 26 -5.92 -14.28 -11.16
N GLN A 27 -5.59 -12.99 -11.10
CA GLN A 27 -4.38 -12.42 -11.68
C GLN A 27 -3.31 -12.25 -10.59
N LEU A 28 -2.34 -13.16 -10.61
CA LEU A 28 -1.19 -13.15 -9.70
C LEU A 28 -0.36 -11.86 -9.82
N ALA A 29 -0.22 -11.32 -11.04
CA ALA A 29 0.50 -10.07 -11.27
C ALA A 29 -0.14 -8.89 -10.52
N THR A 30 -1.47 -8.78 -10.57
CA THR A 30 -2.22 -7.68 -9.96
C THR A 30 -2.21 -7.77 -8.44
N GLY A 31 -2.25 -8.98 -7.89
CA GLY A 31 -2.02 -9.23 -6.46
C GLY A 31 -0.62 -8.83 -6.02
N ALA A 32 0.41 -9.20 -6.79
CA ALA A 32 1.80 -8.83 -6.50
C ALA A 32 2.02 -7.30 -6.51
N PHE A 33 1.41 -6.58 -7.48
CA PHE A 33 1.42 -5.11 -7.49
C PHE A 33 0.76 -4.51 -6.24
N GLY A 34 -0.36 -5.08 -5.79
CA GLY A 34 -1.02 -4.66 -4.55
C GLY A 34 -0.14 -4.87 -3.31
N THR A 35 0.57 -6.00 -3.21
CA THR A 35 1.53 -6.27 -2.13
C THR A 35 2.67 -5.25 -2.11
N VAL A 36 3.23 -4.90 -3.27
CA VAL A 36 4.30 -3.90 -3.36
C VAL A 36 3.83 -2.52 -2.88
N LEU A 37 2.63 -2.10 -3.25
CA LEU A 37 2.05 -0.84 -2.78
C LEU A 37 1.81 -0.84 -1.27
N LEU A 38 1.37 -1.97 -0.70
CA LEU A 38 1.27 -2.13 0.76
C LEU A 38 2.63 -2.00 1.44
N LEU A 39 3.67 -2.63 0.90
CA LEU A 39 5.02 -2.55 1.46
C LEU A 39 5.58 -1.12 1.41
N ILE A 40 5.33 -0.38 0.33
CA ILE A 40 5.72 1.03 0.21
C ILE A 40 4.97 1.88 1.25
N GLY A 41 3.67 1.68 1.40
CA GLY A 41 2.88 2.35 2.44
C GLY A 41 3.39 2.03 3.85
N LEU A 42 3.67 0.76 4.15
CA LEU A 42 4.18 0.31 5.44
C LEU A 42 5.57 0.86 5.72
N TYR A 43 6.45 0.89 4.72
CA TYR A 43 7.79 1.46 4.80
C TYR A 43 7.74 2.97 5.08
N ASN A 44 6.89 3.71 4.36
CA ASN A 44 6.71 5.14 4.59
C ASN A 44 6.14 5.43 5.98
N LEU A 45 5.23 4.58 6.49
CA LEU A 45 4.70 4.68 7.85
C LEU A 45 5.77 4.40 8.90
N TRP A 46 6.54 3.32 8.71
CA TRP A 46 7.64 2.93 9.59
C TRP A 46 8.71 4.00 9.66
N ASN A 47 9.15 4.48 8.50
CA ASN A 47 10.17 5.51 8.41
C ASN A 47 9.73 6.81 9.08
N ARG A 48 8.46 7.21 8.92
CA ARG A 48 7.88 8.35 9.66
C ARG A 48 7.88 8.16 11.16
N ARG A 49 7.66 6.93 11.65
CA ARG A 49 7.66 6.63 13.07
C ARG A 49 9.07 6.56 13.68
N HIS A 50 10.09 6.31 12.87
CA HIS A 50 11.50 6.23 13.30
C HIS A 50 12.28 7.53 13.07
N GLN A 51 11.84 8.38 12.13
CA GLN A 51 12.42 9.71 11.88
C GLN A 51 11.73 10.83 12.70
N GLY A 52 10.81 10.47 13.60
CA GLY A 52 10.07 11.39 14.47
C GLY A 52 10.60 11.40 15.90
#